data_AF-A0A2D5MLN3-F1
#
_entry.id   AF-A0A2D5MLN3-F1
#
_cell.length_a   1.000
_cell.length_b   1.000
_cell.length_c   1.000
_cell.angle_alpha   90.00
_cell.angle_beta   90.00
_cell.angle_gamma   90.00
#
_symmetry.space_group_name_H-M   'P 1'
#
loop_
_entity.id
_entity.type
_entity.pdbx_description
1 polymer ?
#
loop_
_entity_poly.entity_id
_entity_poly.type
_entity_poly.pdbx_seq_one_letter_code
_entity_poly.pdbx_strand_id
1 'polypeptide(L)'
;MKLLILLLFILFTSATSTCMEARLEAQSNNLIGVFVPRCNDDDGELYKRLQCHGSTGFCWCVREEDGEKISDESFRLTDVGHLQSLCD
;
A
#
# COMPACT_ATOMS: atom_id res chain seq x y z
N MET A 1 14.46 3.40 -33.96
CA MET A 1 13.09 3.88 -33.66
C MET A 1 12.36 2.96 -32.68
N LYS A 2 12.31 1.63 -32.89
CA LYS A 2 11.74 0.67 -31.92
C LYS A 2 12.44 0.68 -30.54
N LEU A 3 13.76 0.90 -30.52
CA LEU A 3 14.55 0.99 -29.29
C LEU A 3 14.25 2.24 -28.44
N LEU A 4 13.94 3.37 -29.08
CA LEU A 4 13.57 4.62 -28.40
C LEU A 4 12.17 4.53 -27.77
N ILE A 5 11.24 3.83 -28.44
CA ILE A 5 9.90 3.56 -27.91
C ILE A 5 9.99 2.68 -26.66
N LEU A 6 10.79 1.60 -26.68
CA LEU A 6 11.00 0.73 -25.50
C LEU A 6 11.63 1.47 -24.33
N LEU A 7 12.60 2.36 -24.56
CA LEU A 7 13.21 3.15 -23.49
C LEU A 7 12.25 4.18 -22.90
N LEU A 8 11.36 4.77 -23.71
CA LEU A 8 10.30 5.64 -23.21
C LEU A 8 9.24 4.87 -22.43
N PHE A 9 8.91 3.63 -22.84
CA PHE A 9 8.07 2.73 -22.04
C PHE A 9 8.73 2.38 -20.71
N ILE A 10 10.03 2.03 -20.68
CA ILE A 10 10.77 1.72 -19.45
C ILE A 10 10.85 2.94 -18.50
N LEU A 11 10.95 4.16 -19.05
CA LEU A 11 10.92 5.42 -18.29
C LEU A 11 9.50 5.81 -17.83
N PHE A 12 8.44 5.33 -18.49
CA PHE A 12 7.04 5.53 -18.09
C PHE A 12 6.52 4.44 -17.16
N THR A 13 7.12 3.25 -17.14
CA THR A 13 6.71 2.13 -16.28
C THR A 13 7.13 2.26 -14.83
N SER A 14 7.95 3.26 -14.48
CA SER A 14 8.40 3.48 -13.11
C SER A 14 7.45 4.40 -12.35
N ALA A 15 6.56 3.86 -11.51
CA ALA A 15 6.12 4.50 -10.26
C ALA A 15 5.10 3.71 -9.41
N THR A 16 4.61 2.54 -9.80
CA THR A 16 3.79 1.70 -8.90
C THR A 16 4.64 0.55 -8.38
N SER A 17 5.30 0.74 -7.24
CA SER A 17 5.95 -0.38 -6.53
C SER A 17 4.86 -1.33 -6.03
N THR A 18 5.06 -2.63 -6.22
CA THR A 18 4.11 -3.64 -5.74
C THR A 18 3.99 -3.57 -4.22
N CYS A 19 2.87 -4.04 -3.66
CA CYS A 19 2.70 -4.00 -2.21
C CYS A 19 3.84 -4.74 -1.47
N MET A 20 4.27 -5.88 -1.98
CA MET A 20 5.37 -6.64 -1.38
C MET A 20 6.72 -5.93 -1.47
N GLU A 21 7.00 -5.20 -2.55
CA GLU A 21 8.21 -4.38 -2.66
C GLU A 21 8.21 -3.29 -1.56
N ALA A 22 7.11 -2.54 -1.45
CA ALA A 22 6.94 -1.52 -0.41
C ALA A 22 7.02 -2.10 1.02
N ARG A 23 6.50 -3.32 1.21
CA ARG A 23 6.59 -4.04 2.49
C ARG A 23 8.04 -4.37 2.85
N LEU A 24 8.81 -4.91 1.91
CA LEU A 24 10.22 -5.26 2.14
C LEU A 24 11.06 -4.01 2.43
N GLU A 25 10.82 -2.92 1.71
CA GLU A 25 11.48 -1.64 1.96
C GLU A 25 11.18 -1.14 3.38
N ALA A 26 9.89 -1.10 3.77
CA ALA A 26 9.47 -0.69 5.10
C ALA A 26 10.13 -1.52 6.21
N GLN A 27 10.24 -2.84 6.01
CA GLN A 27 10.88 -3.75 6.97
C GLN A 27 12.40 -3.54 7.04
N SER A 28 13.05 -3.17 5.92
CA SER A 28 14.49 -2.95 5.86
C SER A 28 14.95 -1.73 6.67
N ASN A 29 14.06 -0.77 6.91
CA ASN A 29 14.36 0.45 7.64
C ASN A 29 14.76 0.22 9.11
N ASN A 30 14.58 -0.98 9.68
CA ASN A 30 14.93 -1.34 11.06
C ASN A 30 14.35 -0.38 12.13
N LEU A 31 13.33 0.40 11.79
CA LEU A 31 12.67 1.33 12.69
C LEU A 31 11.49 0.65 13.39
N ILE A 32 11.54 0.60 14.72
CA ILE A 32 10.43 0.06 15.52
C ILE A 32 9.20 0.95 15.34
N GLY A 33 8.08 0.32 15.02
CA GLY A 33 6.81 1.02 14.83
C GLY A 33 6.68 1.75 13.50
N VAL A 34 7.57 1.49 12.52
CA VAL A 34 7.37 1.93 11.13
C VAL A 34 6.07 1.35 10.56
N PHE A 35 5.41 2.10 9.69
CA PHE A 35 4.27 1.57 8.95
C PHE A 35 4.76 0.49 7.98
N VAL A 36 4.10 -0.67 8.01
CA VAL A 36 4.38 -1.78 7.10
C VAL A 36 3.07 -2.11 6.37
N PRO A 37 3.00 -1.93 5.04
CA PRO A 37 1.78 -2.18 4.30
C PRO A 37 1.34 -3.65 4.37
N ARG A 38 0.03 -3.85 4.34
CA ARG A 38 -0.61 -5.17 4.26
C ARG A 38 -0.99 -5.47 2.81
N CYS A 39 -0.56 -6.61 2.30
CA CYS A 39 -0.80 -7.03 0.92
C CYS A 39 -1.86 -8.13 0.87
N ASN A 40 -2.60 -8.22 -0.22
CA ASN A 40 -3.47 -9.38 -0.48
C ASN A 40 -2.61 -10.65 -0.61
N ASP A 41 -3.17 -11.78 -0.18
CA ASP A 41 -2.42 -13.02 0.04
C ASP A 41 -2.18 -13.82 -1.26
N ASP A 42 -2.74 -13.38 -2.40
CA ASP A 42 -2.69 -14.12 -3.67
C ASP A 42 -1.33 -14.01 -4.38
N ASP A 43 -0.90 -12.80 -4.71
CA ASP A 43 0.36 -12.53 -5.44
C ASP A 43 1.25 -11.50 -4.73
N GLY A 44 0.72 -10.78 -3.73
CA GLY A 44 1.41 -9.69 -3.06
C GLY A 44 1.57 -8.43 -3.93
N GLU A 45 0.91 -8.39 -5.09
CA GLU A 45 0.91 -7.25 -5.99
C GLU A 45 0.03 -6.13 -5.42
N LEU A 46 -1.18 -6.51 -4.97
CA LEU A 46 -2.20 -5.58 -4.49
C LEU A 46 -2.15 -5.33 -2.98
N TYR A 47 -2.52 -4.11 -2.59
CA TYR A 47 -2.70 -3.70 -1.20
C TYR A 47 -4.05 -4.18 -0.67
N LYS A 48 -4.12 -4.60 0.61
CA LYS A 48 -5.41 -4.73 1.30
C LYS A 48 -6.05 -3.34 1.37
N ARG A 49 -7.33 -3.18 0.99
CA ARG A 49 -8.01 -1.86 1.02
C ARG A 49 -7.96 -1.21 2.39
N LEU A 50 -8.15 -2.00 3.45
CA LEU A 50 -7.94 -1.50 4.80
C LEU A 50 -6.44 -1.58 5.16
N GLN A 51 -5.80 -0.44 5.42
CA GLN A 51 -4.46 -0.34 5.99
C GLN A 51 -4.52 0.15 7.43
N CYS A 52 -3.61 -0.32 8.27
CA CYS A 52 -3.54 0.06 9.69
C CYS A 52 -2.09 0.22 10.14
N HIS A 53 -1.79 1.33 10.80
CA HIS A 53 -0.51 1.59 11.42
C HIS A 53 -0.56 1.24 12.91
N GLY A 54 -0.04 0.06 13.24
CA GLY A 54 -0.15 -0.53 14.58
C GLY A 54 0.40 0.36 15.70
N SER A 55 1.49 1.11 15.45
CA SER A 55 2.14 1.94 16.47
C SER A 55 1.39 3.25 16.77
N THR A 56 0.65 3.79 15.80
CA THR A 56 -0.14 5.03 15.98
C THR A 56 -1.59 4.74 16.36
N GLY A 57 -2.06 3.53 16.08
CA GLY A 57 -3.42 3.11 16.38
C GLY A 57 -4.46 3.58 15.36
N PHE A 58 -4.03 3.96 14.16
CA PHE A 58 -4.90 4.46 13.10
C PHE A 58 -4.98 3.52 11.90
N CYS A 59 -6.13 3.53 11.24
CA CYS A 59 -6.41 2.83 10.00
C CYS A 59 -7.02 3.76 8.95
N TRP A 60 -6.88 3.40 7.67
CA TRP A 60 -7.42 4.14 6.54
C TRP A 60 -7.68 3.21 5.36
N CYS A 61 -8.53 3.65 4.42
CA CYS A 61 -8.75 2.95 3.17
C CYS A 61 -7.75 3.41 2.10
N VAL A 62 -7.25 2.48 1.31
CA VAL A 62 -6.35 2.71 0.17
C VAL A 62 -6.90 2.10 -1.11
N ARG A 63 -6.45 2.59 -2.26
CA ARG A 63 -6.62 1.91 -3.56
C ARG A 63 -5.75 0.65 -3.60
N GLU A 64 -6.27 -0.43 -4.17
CA GLU A 64 -5.58 -1.72 -4.17
C GLU A 64 -4.35 -1.71 -5.08
N GLU A 65 -4.38 -0.89 -6.13
CA GLU A 65 -3.40 -0.88 -7.21
C GLU A 65 -2.08 -0.19 -6.84
N ASP A 66 -2.14 0.82 -5.98
CA ASP A 66 -0.99 1.68 -5.66
C ASP A 66 -0.85 2.01 -4.17
N GLY A 67 -1.79 1.60 -3.32
CA GLY A 67 -1.74 1.84 -1.88
C GLY A 67 -1.98 3.30 -1.48
N GLU A 68 -2.41 4.16 -2.41
CA GLU A 68 -2.74 5.54 -2.09
C GLU A 68 -4.02 5.64 -1.27
N LYS A 69 -4.02 6.55 -0.30
CA LYS A 69 -5.17 6.83 0.57
C LYS A 69 -6.35 7.37 -0.25
N ILE A 70 -7.54 6.82 -0.03
CA ILE A 70 -8.77 7.23 -0.76
C ILE A 70 -9.35 8.55 -0.22
N SER A 71 -9.18 8.84 1.07
CA SER A 71 -9.69 10.05 1.71
C SER A 71 -8.81 10.48 2.87
N ASP A 72 -8.93 11.72 3.35
CA ASP A 72 -8.21 12.18 4.54
C ASP A 72 -8.72 11.55 5.84
N GLU A 73 -9.81 10.79 5.79
CA GLU A 73 -10.36 10.10 6.96
C GLU A 73 -9.39 9.04 7.48
N SER A 74 -9.31 8.95 8.80
CA SER A 74 -8.57 7.90 9.49
C SER A 74 -9.35 7.51 10.73
N PHE A 75 -9.30 6.24 11.06
CA PHE A 75 -10.15 5.63 12.08
C PHE A 75 -9.28 4.95 13.13
N ARG A 76 -9.82 4.73 14.32
CA ARG A 76 -9.07 4.05 15.40
C ARG A 76 -9.02 2.55 15.15
N LEU A 77 -7.94 1.91 15.59
CA LEU A 77 -7.80 0.45 15.58
C LEU A 77 -8.95 -0.29 16.29
N THR A 78 -9.62 0.37 17.24
CA THR A 78 -10.79 -0.20 17.94
C THR A 78 -11.99 -0.44 17.04
N ASP A 79 -12.06 0.26 15.90
CA ASP A 79 -13.22 0.27 15.01
C ASP A 79 -12.99 -0.58 13.74
N VAL A 80 -11.87 -1.31 13.66
CA VAL A 80 -11.43 -2.08 12.49
C VAL A 80 -12.49 -3.06 11.97
N GLY A 81 -13.23 -3.71 12.88
CA GLY A 81 -14.29 -4.66 12.48
C GLY A 81 -15.42 -4.00 11.71
N HIS A 82 -15.78 -2.75 12.04
CA HIS A 82 -16.76 -1.98 11.29
C HIS A 82 -16.14 -1.36 10.03
N LEU A 83 -14.85 -0.99 10.10
CA LEU A 83 -14.15 -0.33 9.02
C LEU A 83 -13.87 -1.22 7.81
N GLN A 84 -13.69 -2.52 8.03
CA GLN A 84 -13.45 -3.46 6.93
C GLN A 84 -14.58 -3.40 5.89
N SER A 85 -15.85 -3.35 6.35
CA SER A 85 -17.02 -3.21 5.47
C SER A 85 -17.19 -1.83 4.82
N LEU A 86 -16.50 -0.81 5.31
CA LEU A 86 -16.53 0.55 4.75
C LEU A 86 -15.49 0.75 3.65
N CYS A 87 -14.40 -0.03 3.68
CA CYS A 87 -13.39 -0.02 2.63
C CYS A 87 -13.69 -0.99 1.48
N ASP A 88 -14.81 -1.73 1.53
CA ASP A 88 -15.26 -2.68 0.50
C ASP A 88 -16.00 -2.01 -0.69
#